data_AF-A0A2X1B665-F1
#
_entry.id   AF-A0A2X1B665-F1
#
_cell.length_a   1.000
_cell.length_b   1.000
_cell.length_c   1.000
_cell.angle_alpha   90.00
_cell.angle_beta   90.00
_cell.angle_gamma   90.00
#
_symmetry.space_group_name_H-M   'P 1'
#
loop_
_entity.id
_entity.type
_entity.pdbx_description
1 polymer ?
#
loop_
_entity_poly.entity_id
_entity_poly.type
_entity_poly.pdbx_seq_one_letter_code
_entity_poly.pdbx_strand_id
1 'polypeptide(L)'
;MAFDPDEVAADRRAKASGETTTQAQRDRERASNFGFREARRLDGDLAYVRFDFFADPQYAQETASAAMRFADGAKGLIFDLRYNNGGVLEMAQFLMSYLYPAGKDQEFFDYNYNDKGSQVVRSQWSLPAVPGWRSGDIPVVVLTGSTSFSAAEWMAFSLQRLGRATVIGEQTSGGAHPVTRVPIDDRFMLQVPFGLIRDPIDGKDFEGVGVTPDLAVPAPEALLAAQKFLLQSRAGAGDAEAQWALVPIETALTGQAASAAEMDAAVGAYEGRTLARTATGLAYHWRDRFVLALEPIGKDLFAVQGTDDYRFRLVHENGRVSGLERVWKSGKRETYRRLD
;
A
#
# COMPACT_ATOMS: atom_id res chain seq x y z
N MET A 1 12.64 -20.59 -9.95
CA MET A 1 11.52 -21.48 -10.31
C MET A 1 12.12 -22.77 -10.86
N ALA A 2 11.64 -23.95 -10.47
CA ALA A 2 12.12 -25.24 -10.97
C ALA A 2 11.25 -25.72 -12.14
N PHE A 3 11.81 -26.51 -13.05
CA PHE A 3 11.06 -27.12 -14.15
C PHE A 3 10.13 -28.23 -13.61
N ASP A 4 8.85 -28.18 -13.97
CA ASP A 4 7.86 -29.21 -13.65
C ASP A 4 7.16 -29.68 -14.95
N PRO A 5 7.42 -30.92 -15.41
CA PRO A 5 6.86 -31.43 -16.67
C PRO A 5 5.33 -31.55 -16.66
N ASP A 6 4.71 -31.74 -15.49
CA ASP A 6 3.25 -31.80 -15.38
C ASP A 6 2.62 -30.42 -15.56
N GLU A 7 3.27 -29.36 -15.04
CA GLU A 7 2.86 -27.98 -15.32
C GLU A 7 3.03 -27.64 -16.82
N VAL A 8 4.11 -28.09 -17.47
CA VAL A 8 4.29 -27.88 -18.93
C VAL A 8 3.17 -28.55 -19.74
N ALA A 9 2.78 -29.77 -19.38
CA ALA A 9 1.69 -30.48 -20.04
C ALA A 9 0.34 -29.79 -19.84
N ALA A 10 0.09 -29.26 -18.64
CA ALA A 10 -1.12 -28.48 -18.34
C ALA A 10 -1.17 -27.16 -19.12
N ASP A 11 -0.06 -26.41 -19.15
CA ASP A 11 0.06 -25.15 -19.91
C ASP A 11 -0.17 -25.37 -21.41
N ARG A 12 0.35 -26.47 -21.97
CA ARG A 12 0.10 -26.85 -23.37
C ARG A 12 -1.39 -27.08 -23.66
N ARG A 13 -2.11 -27.73 -22.74
CA ARG A 13 -3.56 -27.99 -22.90
C ARG A 13 -4.39 -26.71 -22.81
N ALA A 14 -4.09 -25.83 -21.84
CA ALA A 14 -4.80 -24.56 -21.69
C ALA A 14 -4.60 -23.64 -22.91
N LYS A 15 -3.38 -23.53 -23.43
CA LYS A 15 -3.11 -22.78 -24.66
C LYS A 15 -3.88 -23.32 -25.86
N ALA A 16 -4.05 -24.64 -25.96
CA ALA A 16 -4.83 -25.27 -27.03
C ALA A 16 -6.34 -24.97 -26.94
N SER A 17 -6.88 -24.72 -25.74
CA SER A 17 -8.27 -24.31 -25.54
C SER A 17 -8.50 -22.79 -25.60
N GLY A 18 -7.45 -22.00 -25.87
CA GLY A 18 -7.52 -20.54 -25.89
C GLY A 18 -7.54 -19.89 -24.50
N GLU A 19 -7.26 -20.65 -23.44
CA GLU A 19 -7.14 -20.12 -22.08
C GLU A 19 -5.70 -19.69 -21.81
N THR A 20 -5.53 -18.49 -21.24
CA THR A 20 -4.23 -17.93 -20.83
C THR A 20 -3.73 -18.50 -19.51
N THR A 21 -4.64 -18.99 -18.67
CA THR A 21 -4.37 -19.51 -17.32
C THR A 21 -5.05 -20.86 -17.16
N THR A 22 -4.37 -21.86 -16.61
CA THR A 22 -4.96 -23.19 -16.33
C THR A 22 -5.99 -23.13 -15.19
N GLN A 23 -6.94 -24.08 -15.15
CA GLN A 23 -7.89 -24.17 -14.02
C GLN A 23 -7.18 -24.28 -12.67
N ALA A 24 -6.11 -25.06 -12.57
CA ALA A 24 -5.34 -25.20 -11.34
C ALA A 24 -4.69 -23.89 -10.90
N GLN A 25 -4.15 -23.10 -11.84
CA GLN A 25 -3.64 -21.76 -11.55
C GLN A 25 -4.76 -20.83 -11.07
N ARG A 26 -5.94 -20.84 -11.72
CA ARG A 26 -7.11 -20.06 -11.29
C ARG A 26 -7.56 -20.41 -9.88
N ASP A 27 -7.59 -21.69 -9.54
CA ASP A 27 -8.00 -22.14 -8.20
C ASP A 27 -6.98 -21.70 -7.13
N ARG A 28 -5.68 -21.76 -7.43
CA ARG A 28 -4.61 -21.22 -6.56
C ARG A 28 -4.73 -19.71 -6.38
N GLU A 29 -4.92 -18.97 -7.46
CA GLU A 29 -5.09 -17.52 -7.42
C GLU A 29 -6.32 -17.15 -6.59
N ARG A 30 -7.47 -17.80 -6.84
CA ARG A 30 -8.70 -17.61 -6.07
C ARG A 30 -8.50 -17.87 -4.57
N ALA A 31 -7.81 -18.96 -4.21
CA ALA A 31 -7.49 -19.28 -2.81
C ALA A 31 -6.61 -18.22 -2.13
N SER A 32 -5.79 -17.51 -2.91
CA SER A 32 -4.95 -16.39 -2.44
C SER A 32 -5.61 -15.01 -2.55
N ASN A 33 -6.93 -14.96 -2.79
CA ASN A 33 -7.67 -13.73 -3.06
C ASN A 33 -7.09 -12.94 -4.24
N PHE A 34 -6.64 -13.65 -5.28
CA PHE A 34 -6.04 -13.08 -6.49
C PHE A 34 -4.84 -12.16 -6.21
N GLY A 35 -4.12 -12.39 -5.11
CA GLY A 35 -2.98 -11.59 -4.69
C GLY A 35 -3.32 -10.39 -3.80
N PHE A 36 -4.59 -10.00 -3.65
CA PHE A 36 -5.00 -8.90 -2.78
C PHE A 36 -4.91 -9.30 -1.31
N ARG A 37 -4.05 -8.62 -0.55
CA ARG A 37 -3.72 -8.95 0.85
C ARG A 37 -4.41 -8.06 1.86
N GLU A 38 -4.54 -6.77 1.56
CA GLU A 38 -5.04 -5.80 2.51
C GLU A 38 -5.68 -4.61 1.78
N ALA A 39 -6.83 -4.17 2.28
CA ALA A 39 -7.43 -2.89 1.92
C ALA A 39 -7.89 -2.23 3.23
N ARG A 40 -7.43 -1.00 3.50
CA ARG A 40 -7.63 -0.34 4.80
C ARG A 40 -7.77 1.17 4.67
N ARG A 41 -8.61 1.75 5.52
CA ARG A 41 -8.62 3.19 5.82
C ARG A 41 -7.57 3.47 6.88
N LEU A 42 -6.63 4.35 6.58
CA LEU A 42 -5.67 4.87 7.54
C LEU A 42 -6.17 6.21 8.08
N ASP A 43 -5.69 6.57 9.27
CA ASP A 43 -5.88 7.89 9.85
C ASP A 43 -5.51 9.00 8.86
N GLY A 44 -6.18 10.15 8.96
CA GLY A 44 -5.94 11.26 8.06
C GLY A 44 -6.67 11.14 6.72
N ASP A 45 -7.73 10.35 6.66
CA ASP A 45 -8.51 10.06 5.44
C ASP A 45 -7.67 9.42 4.31
N LEU A 46 -6.66 8.61 4.63
CA LEU A 46 -5.88 7.91 3.62
C LEU A 46 -6.45 6.51 3.35
N ALA A 47 -6.27 6.02 2.12
CA ALA A 47 -6.57 4.65 1.76
C ALA A 47 -5.28 3.90 1.41
N TYR A 48 -5.24 2.63 1.79
CA TYR A 48 -4.12 1.74 1.53
C TYR A 48 -4.61 0.45 0.92
N VAL A 49 -4.00 0.05 -0.19
CA VAL A 49 -4.30 -1.18 -0.90
C VAL A 49 -3.00 -1.93 -1.17
N ARG A 50 -2.86 -3.11 -0.58
CA ARG A 50 -1.73 -4.02 -0.80
C ARG A 50 -2.16 -5.25 -1.57
N PHE A 51 -1.38 -5.57 -2.59
CA PHE A 51 -1.52 -6.79 -3.35
C PHE A 51 -0.16 -7.24 -3.87
N ASP A 52 0.09 -8.54 -3.84
CA ASP A 52 1.41 -9.12 -4.13
C ASP A 52 1.46 -9.78 -5.53
N PHE A 53 0.37 -9.74 -6.29
CA PHE A 53 0.27 -10.29 -7.64
C PHE A 53 -0.81 -9.58 -8.46
N PHE A 54 -0.59 -9.44 -9.77
CA PHE A 54 -1.56 -8.94 -10.74
C PHE A 54 -2.25 -10.13 -11.43
N ALA A 55 -3.34 -10.64 -10.86
CA ALA A 55 -4.12 -11.71 -11.48
C ALA A 55 -4.92 -11.23 -12.70
N ASP A 56 -5.34 -12.16 -13.57
CA ASP A 56 -6.14 -11.82 -14.76
C ASP A 56 -7.48 -11.15 -14.36
N PRO A 57 -7.77 -9.92 -14.84
CA PRO A 57 -9.00 -9.21 -14.49
C PRO A 57 -10.27 -9.95 -14.89
N GLN A 58 -10.24 -10.86 -15.87
CA GLN A 58 -11.38 -11.72 -16.19
C GLN A 58 -11.91 -12.47 -14.95
N TYR A 59 -11.02 -12.84 -14.03
CA TYR A 59 -11.38 -13.58 -12.81
C TYR A 59 -11.31 -12.71 -11.55
N ALA A 60 -10.45 -11.68 -11.56
CA ALA A 60 -10.08 -10.93 -10.36
C ALA A 60 -10.68 -9.51 -10.28
N GLN A 61 -11.38 -9.02 -11.31
CA GLN A 61 -11.86 -7.62 -11.34
C GLN A 61 -12.80 -7.28 -10.18
N GLU A 62 -13.62 -8.23 -9.70
CA GLU A 62 -14.54 -7.97 -8.58
C GLU A 62 -13.78 -7.79 -7.26
N THR A 63 -12.73 -8.60 -7.03
CA THR A 63 -11.84 -8.47 -5.88
C THR A 63 -11.07 -7.15 -5.93
N ALA A 64 -10.53 -6.80 -7.11
CA ALA A 64 -9.84 -5.54 -7.32
C ALA A 64 -10.78 -4.34 -7.08
N SER A 65 -12.00 -4.40 -7.61
CA SER A 65 -13.04 -3.37 -7.39
C SER A 65 -13.43 -3.26 -5.92
N ALA A 66 -13.54 -4.38 -5.19
CA ALA A 66 -13.81 -4.38 -3.76
C ALA A 66 -12.68 -3.70 -2.97
N ALA A 67 -11.41 -3.95 -3.30
CA ALA A 67 -10.29 -3.25 -2.70
C ALA A 67 -10.34 -1.74 -2.99
N MET A 68 -10.64 -1.35 -4.22
CA MET A 68 -10.76 0.06 -4.61
C MET A 68 -11.93 0.79 -3.93
N ARG A 69 -13.00 0.08 -3.54
CA ARG A 69 -14.10 0.68 -2.76
C ARG A 69 -13.66 1.15 -1.37
N PHE A 70 -12.61 0.59 -0.77
CA PHE A 70 -12.05 1.13 0.48
C PHE A 70 -11.43 2.53 0.31
N ALA A 71 -11.09 2.90 -0.92
CA ALA A 71 -10.55 4.21 -1.24
C ALA A 71 -11.61 5.29 -1.47
N ASP A 72 -12.90 4.94 -1.51
CA ASP A 72 -13.98 5.92 -1.72
C ASP A 72 -14.00 6.98 -0.61
N GLY A 73 -14.00 8.26 -1.00
CA GLY A 73 -13.91 9.39 -0.07
C GLY A 73 -12.56 9.54 0.64
N ALA A 74 -11.51 8.84 0.23
CA ALA A 74 -10.15 9.09 0.71
C ALA A 74 -9.59 10.40 0.11
N LYS A 75 -8.70 11.05 0.85
CA LYS A 75 -7.95 12.26 0.42
C LYS A 75 -6.52 11.94 -0.02
N GLY A 76 -6.13 10.68 0.00
CA GLY A 76 -4.87 10.17 -0.53
C GLY A 76 -4.91 8.65 -0.61
N LEU A 77 -4.23 8.08 -1.61
CA LEU A 77 -4.24 6.63 -1.88
C LEU A 77 -2.81 6.10 -1.96
N ILE A 78 -2.56 4.99 -1.29
CA ILE A 78 -1.28 4.27 -1.29
C ILE A 78 -1.51 2.88 -1.90
N PHE A 79 -0.82 2.59 -2.99
CA PHE A 79 -0.67 1.23 -3.50
C PHE A 79 0.63 0.64 -2.97
N ASP A 80 0.55 -0.49 -2.28
CA ASP A 80 1.75 -1.18 -1.79
C ASP A 80 2.14 -2.33 -2.71
N LEU A 81 3.22 -2.14 -3.46
CA LEU A 81 3.79 -3.10 -4.39
C LEU A 81 5.15 -3.62 -3.94
N ARG A 82 5.57 -3.36 -2.69
CA ARG A 82 6.92 -3.66 -2.19
C ARG A 82 7.33 -5.12 -2.35
N TYR A 83 6.35 -6.02 -2.36
CA TYR A 83 6.54 -7.47 -2.47
C TYR A 83 5.82 -8.08 -3.67
N ASN A 84 5.40 -7.23 -4.62
CA ASN A 84 4.63 -7.65 -5.78
C ASN A 84 5.53 -8.04 -6.94
N ASN A 85 5.49 -9.32 -7.34
CA ASN A 85 6.36 -9.86 -8.39
C ASN A 85 5.75 -9.75 -9.81
N GLY A 86 4.70 -8.94 -9.99
CA GLY A 86 4.06 -8.67 -11.27
C GLY A 86 2.87 -9.57 -11.55
N GLY A 87 2.68 -9.93 -12.82
CA GLY A 87 1.53 -10.69 -13.31
C GLY A 87 0.99 -10.12 -14.62
N VAL A 88 -0.33 -10.10 -14.77
CA VAL A 88 -1.04 -9.69 -15.98
C VAL A 88 -1.15 -8.16 -16.04
N LEU A 89 -0.65 -7.56 -17.12
CA LEU A 89 -0.61 -6.09 -17.32
C LEU A 89 -2.01 -5.46 -17.36
N GLU A 90 -3.01 -6.21 -17.83
CA GLU A 90 -4.40 -5.77 -17.90
C GLU A 90 -4.98 -5.47 -16.49
N MET A 91 -4.50 -6.12 -15.43
CA MET A 91 -4.88 -5.75 -14.07
C MET A 91 -4.22 -4.43 -13.62
N ALA A 92 -2.99 -4.16 -14.04
CA ALA A 92 -2.35 -2.87 -13.81
C ALA A 92 -3.12 -1.75 -14.53
N GLN A 93 -3.48 -1.96 -15.81
CA GLN A 93 -4.36 -1.05 -16.55
C GLN A 93 -5.68 -0.83 -15.82
N PHE A 94 -6.33 -1.89 -15.34
CA PHE A 94 -7.59 -1.81 -14.61
C PHE A 94 -7.47 -0.93 -13.36
N LEU A 95 -6.48 -1.19 -12.50
CA LEU A 95 -6.25 -0.41 -11.27
C LEU A 95 -5.84 1.03 -11.58
N MET A 96 -4.95 1.27 -12.54
CA MET A 96 -4.56 2.63 -12.96
C MET A 96 -5.75 3.41 -13.53
N SER A 97 -6.71 2.74 -14.16
CA SER A 97 -7.90 3.41 -14.71
C SER A 97 -8.77 4.07 -13.63
N TYR A 98 -8.75 3.58 -12.38
CA TYR A 98 -9.40 4.27 -11.24
C TYR A 98 -8.82 5.66 -10.96
N LEU A 99 -7.61 5.95 -11.46
CA LEU A 99 -6.88 7.19 -11.19
C LEU A 99 -7.17 8.32 -12.16
N TYR A 100 -7.98 8.06 -13.19
CA TYR A 100 -8.31 9.03 -14.23
C TYR A 100 -9.82 9.19 -14.36
N PRO A 101 -10.33 10.36 -14.81
CA PRO A 101 -11.75 10.53 -15.11
C PRO A 101 -12.26 9.56 -16.18
N ALA A 102 -13.55 9.22 -16.13
CA ALA A 102 -14.17 8.40 -17.17
C ALA A 102 -14.15 9.14 -18.53
N GLY A 103 -13.86 8.41 -19.61
CA GLY A 103 -13.83 8.97 -20.96
C GLY A 103 -12.67 9.92 -21.26
N LYS A 104 -11.70 10.10 -20.35
CA LYS A 104 -10.44 10.76 -20.66
C LYS A 104 -9.49 9.71 -21.23
N ASP A 105 -9.03 9.90 -22.46
CA ASP A 105 -8.00 9.05 -23.05
C ASP A 105 -6.67 9.34 -22.35
N GLN A 106 -6.24 8.40 -21.50
CA GLN A 106 -4.91 8.40 -20.92
C GLN A 106 -4.15 7.17 -21.38
N GLU A 107 -3.08 7.38 -22.14
CA GLU A 107 -2.15 6.33 -22.50
C GLU A 107 -1.23 6.00 -21.32
N PHE A 108 -1.01 4.72 -21.05
CA PHE A 108 -0.12 4.25 -19.99
C PHE A 108 1.22 3.78 -20.55
N PHE A 109 1.19 2.90 -21.56
CA PHE A 109 2.41 2.40 -22.21
C PHE A 109 2.12 1.81 -23.59
N ASP A 110 3.13 1.88 -24.46
CA ASP A 110 3.14 1.17 -25.72
C ASP A 110 3.51 -0.29 -25.49
N TYR A 111 2.84 -1.20 -26.19
CA TYR A 111 3.10 -2.63 -26.11
C TYR A 111 3.16 -3.24 -27.52
N ASN A 112 4.39 -3.51 -27.95
CA ASN A 112 4.70 -4.13 -29.23
C ASN A 112 5.13 -5.58 -29.01
N TYR A 113 4.44 -6.55 -29.60
CA TYR A 113 4.78 -7.96 -29.40
C TYR A 113 4.59 -8.80 -30.65
N ASN A 114 5.25 -9.96 -30.67
CA ASN A 114 5.04 -10.97 -31.70
C ASN A 114 3.90 -11.90 -31.30
N ASP A 115 2.85 -11.96 -32.12
CA ASP A 115 1.82 -12.98 -32.03
C ASP A 115 1.92 -13.90 -33.25
N LYS A 116 2.39 -15.13 -33.04
CA LYS A 116 2.50 -16.19 -34.06
C LYS A 116 3.17 -15.72 -35.36
N GLY A 117 4.26 -14.96 -35.23
CA GLY A 117 5.02 -14.44 -36.37
C GLY A 117 4.54 -13.09 -36.90
N SER A 118 3.40 -12.58 -36.43
CA SER A 118 2.88 -11.25 -36.79
C SER A 118 3.26 -10.23 -35.73
N GLN A 119 3.76 -9.07 -36.16
CA GLN A 119 3.98 -7.95 -35.26
C GLN A 119 2.64 -7.31 -34.91
N VAL A 120 2.36 -7.23 -33.61
CA VAL A 120 1.25 -6.46 -33.06
C VAL A 120 1.81 -5.19 -32.45
N VAL A 121 1.26 -4.05 -32.85
CA VAL A 121 1.56 -2.74 -32.27
C VAL A 121 0.28 -2.24 -31.64
N ARG A 122 0.27 -2.10 -30.31
CA ARG A 122 -0.86 -1.56 -29.55
C ARG A 122 -0.35 -0.68 -28.41
N SER A 123 -1.24 0.13 -27.86
CA SER A 123 -0.97 0.89 -26.65
C SER A 123 -2.04 0.59 -25.62
N GLN A 124 -1.68 0.68 -24.35
CA GLN A 124 -2.59 0.41 -23.24
C GLN A 124 -3.12 1.72 -22.68
N TRP A 125 -4.43 1.92 -22.83
CA TRP A 125 -5.11 3.15 -22.43
C TRP A 125 -5.96 2.95 -21.18
N SER A 126 -6.30 4.02 -20.47
CA SER A 126 -7.29 3.98 -19.40
C SER A 126 -8.61 3.41 -19.91
N LEU A 127 -9.22 2.53 -19.12
CA LEU A 127 -10.51 1.95 -19.44
C LEU A 127 -11.62 3.02 -19.39
N PRO A 128 -12.60 2.98 -20.32
CA PRO A 128 -13.67 3.96 -20.37
C PRO A 128 -14.55 3.91 -19.11
N ALA A 129 -14.68 2.72 -18.51
CA ALA A 129 -15.42 2.49 -17.27
C ALA A 129 -14.66 1.53 -16.36
N VAL A 130 -14.77 1.78 -15.05
CA VAL A 130 -14.40 0.84 -13.98
C VAL A 130 -15.55 0.83 -12.96
N PRO A 131 -15.80 -0.28 -12.25
CA PRO A 131 -16.85 -0.33 -11.24
C PRO A 131 -16.59 0.62 -10.05
N GLY A 132 -17.59 1.43 -9.70
CA GLY A 132 -17.56 2.25 -8.49
C GLY A 132 -16.85 3.59 -8.65
N TRP A 133 -16.21 4.04 -7.56
CA TRP A 133 -15.58 5.35 -7.45
C TRP A 133 -14.32 5.48 -8.32
N ARG A 134 -14.08 6.66 -8.89
CA ARG A 134 -12.80 7.06 -9.49
C ARG A 134 -12.17 8.11 -8.59
N SER A 135 -10.85 8.01 -8.40
CA SER A 135 -10.14 8.81 -7.41
C SER A 135 -10.00 10.29 -7.74
N GLY A 136 -10.30 10.67 -8.99
CA GLY A 136 -10.09 12.04 -9.47
C GLY A 136 -8.63 12.45 -9.27
N ASP A 137 -8.43 13.62 -8.68
CA ASP A 137 -7.11 14.25 -8.54
C ASP A 137 -6.50 14.07 -7.14
N ILE A 138 -6.98 13.13 -6.32
CA ILE A 138 -6.35 12.90 -5.02
C ILE A 138 -4.89 12.43 -5.21
N PRO A 139 -3.97 12.86 -4.33
CA PRO A 139 -2.59 12.39 -4.35
C PRO A 139 -2.49 10.86 -4.24
N VAL A 140 -1.63 10.26 -5.06
CA VAL A 140 -1.37 8.82 -5.06
C VAL A 140 0.11 8.57 -4.78
N VAL A 141 0.38 7.56 -3.97
CA VAL A 141 1.72 7.02 -3.74
C VAL A 141 1.75 5.56 -4.15
N VAL A 142 2.84 5.14 -4.79
CA VAL A 142 3.14 3.72 -5.05
C VAL A 142 4.37 3.34 -4.23
N LEU A 143 4.24 2.33 -3.37
CA LEU A 143 5.36 1.80 -2.61
C LEU A 143 6.08 0.71 -3.40
N THR A 144 7.39 0.83 -3.53
CA THR A 144 8.24 -0.14 -4.22
C THR A 144 9.30 -0.74 -3.30
N GLY A 145 9.69 -1.97 -3.59
CA GLY A 145 10.74 -2.71 -2.90
C GLY A 145 11.69 -3.33 -3.92
N SER A 146 12.84 -3.81 -3.45
CA SER A 146 13.82 -4.46 -4.33
C SER A 146 13.27 -5.68 -5.06
N THR A 147 12.21 -6.31 -4.55
CA THR A 147 11.53 -7.46 -5.16
C THR A 147 10.34 -7.09 -6.04
N SER A 148 9.96 -5.81 -6.13
CA SER A 148 8.92 -5.37 -7.07
C SER A 148 9.37 -5.68 -8.50
N PHE A 149 8.52 -6.36 -9.27
CA PHE A 149 8.90 -6.88 -10.58
C PHE A 149 7.76 -6.79 -11.62
N SER A 150 8.10 -6.66 -12.89
CA SER A 150 7.19 -6.78 -14.04
C SER A 150 5.99 -5.84 -13.99
N ALA A 151 4.74 -6.33 -14.00
CA ALA A 151 3.55 -5.47 -14.00
C ALA A 151 3.52 -4.46 -12.83
N ALA A 152 4.13 -4.79 -11.69
CA ALA A 152 4.29 -3.87 -10.57
C ALA A 152 5.16 -2.67 -10.94
N GLU A 153 6.25 -2.93 -11.67
CA GLU A 153 7.17 -1.91 -12.16
C GLU A 153 6.51 -1.05 -13.23
N TRP A 154 5.75 -1.63 -14.15
CA TRP A 154 4.99 -0.84 -15.14
C TRP A 154 3.94 0.06 -14.49
N MET A 155 3.24 -0.41 -13.46
CA MET A 155 2.31 0.44 -12.72
C MET A 155 3.05 1.61 -12.04
N ALA A 156 4.16 1.34 -11.35
CA ALA A 156 4.96 2.38 -10.70
C ALA A 156 5.53 3.38 -11.72
N PHE A 157 6.21 2.87 -12.75
CA PHE A 157 6.84 3.64 -13.81
C PHE A 157 5.83 4.52 -14.56
N SER A 158 4.73 3.95 -15.05
CA SER A 158 3.75 4.70 -15.85
C SER A 158 3.12 5.83 -15.02
N LEU A 159 2.74 5.56 -13.78
CA LEU A 159 2.14 6.58 -12.91
C LEU A 159 3.15 7.66 -12.50
N GLN A 160 4.41 7.31 -12.29
CA GLN A 160 5.50 8.25 -12.02
C GLN A 160 5.74 9.17 -13.22
N ARG A 161 5.89 8.59 -14.41
CA ARG A 161 6.15 9.30 -15.67
C ARG A 161 5.03 10.25 -16.04
N LEU A 162 3.79 9.86 -15.79
CA LEU A 162 2.60 10.69 -15.97
C LEU A 162 2.44 11.77 -14.88
N GLY A 163 3.29 11.80 -13.86
CA GLY A 163 3.16 12.69 -12.70
C GLY A 163 1.91 12.41 -11.87
N ARG A 164 1.30 11.23 -12.02
CA ARG A 164 0.05 10.86 -11.35
C ARG A 164 0.29 10.29 -9.96
N ALA A 165 1.44 9.65 -9.73
CA ALA A 165 1.82 9.12 -8.43
C ALA A 165 3.27 9.44 -8.09
N THR A 166 3.56 9.54 -6.80
CA THR A 166 4.92 9.56 -6.26
C THR A 166 5.33 8.14 -5.89
N VAL A 167 6.49 7.69 -6.35
CA VAL A 167 7.07 6.38 -6.03
C VAL A 167 7.98 6.51 -4.82
N ILE A 168 7.72 5.73 -3.77
CA ILE A 168 8.45 5.79 -2.50
C ILE A 168 8.91 4.39 -2.10
N GLY A 169 10.19 4.25 -1.76
CA GLY A 169 10.75 2.96 -1.32
C GLY A 169 12.09 2.67 -1.96
N GLU A 170 12.26 1.47 -2.46
CA GLU A 170 13.52 1.00 -3.06
C GLU A 170 13.41 0.92 -4.59
N GLN A 171 14.58 0.91 -5.24
CA GLN A 171 14.68 0.60 -6.66
C GLN A 171 14.23 -0.83 -6.93
N THR A 172 13.44 -1.01 -8.00
CA THR A 172 12.82 -2.30 -8.35
C THR A 172 13.77 -3.24 -9.11
N SER A 173 13.32 -4.46 -9.40
CA SER A 173 14.18 -5.55 -9.92
C SER A 173 14.56 -5.45 -11.42
N GLY A 174 13.80 -4.76 -12.26
CA GLY A 174 14.14 -4.47 -13.66
C GLY A 174 13.63 -5.46 -14.71
N GLY A 175 12.39 -5.96 -14.62
CA GLY A 175 11.79 -6.85 -15.62
C GLY A 175 10.70 -6.18 -16.45
N ALA A 176 11.07 -5.32 -17.37
CA ALA A 176 10.15 -4.53 -18.19
C ALA A 176 9.47 -5.33 -19.30
N HIS A 177 10.10 -6.36 -19.86
CA HIS A 177 9.59 -6.97 -21.10
C HIS A 177 8.89 -8.32 -20.90
N PRO A 178 7.79 -8.58 -21.62
CA PRO A 178 7.06 -9.82 -21.49
C PRO A 178 7.84 -10.97 -22.12
N VAL A 179 7.85 -12.07 -21.37
CA VAL A 179 8.61 -13.27 -21.68
C VAL A 179 7.66 -14.44 -21.85
N THR A 180 7.93 -15.27 -22.84
CA THR A 180 7.20 -16.53 -23.06
C THR A 180 8.10 -17.70 -22.74
N ARG A 181 7.47 -18.84 -22.47
CA ARG A 181 8.13 -20.13 -22.24
C ARG A 181 7.89 -21.03 -23.43
N VAL A 182 8.98 -21.46 -24.05
CA VAL A 182 8.98 -22.34 -25.21
C VAL A 182 9.64 -23.65 -24.79
N PRO A 183 8.89 -24.76 -24.67
CA PRO A 183 9.48 -26.06 -24.39
C PRO A 183 10.31 -26.50 -25.61
N ILE A 184 11.54 -26.94 -25.37
CA ILE A 184 12.41 -27.50 -26.41
C ILE A 184 12.16 -29.00 -26.53
N ASP A 185 12.15 -29.70 -25.39
CA ASP A 185 11.75 -31.10 -25.23
C ASP A 185 11.07 -31.28 -23.86
N ASP A 186 10.95 -32.52 -23.37
CA ASP A 186 10.31 -32.83 -22.08
C ASP A 186 11.22 -32.55 -20.85
N ARG A 187 12.41 -31.99 -21.05
CA ARG A 187 13.41 -31.70 -20.01
C ARG A 187 13.91 -30.26 -20.02
N PHE A 188 13.81 -29.57 -21.16
CA PHE A 188 14.32 -28.21 -21.34
C PHE A 188 13.22 -27.23 -21.75
N MET A 189 13.30 -26.03 -21.19
CA MET A 189 12.44 -24.90 -21.50
C MET A 189 13.27 -23.65 -21.73
N LEU A 190 12.98 -22.94 -22.80
CA LEU A 190 13.56 -21.64 -23.12
C LEU A 190 12.62 -20.53 -22.65
N GLN A 191 13.17 -19.50 -22.01
CA GLN A 191 12.45 -18.27 -21.72
C GLN A 191 12.90 -17.19 -22.73
N VAL A 192 11.97 -16.70 -23.53
CA VAL A 192 12.25 -15.78 -24.64
C VAL A 192 11.40 -14.53 -24.50
N PRO A 193 12.00 -13.32 -24.46
CA PRO A 193 11.27 -12.08 -24.62
C PRO A 193 10.56 -12.07 -25.97
N PHE A 194 9.25 -11.79 -25.99
CA PHE A 194 8.47 -11.77 -27.23
C PHE A 194 7.83 -10.42 -27.54
N GLY A 195 8.02 -9.45 -26.64
CA GLY A 195 7.54 -8.10 -26.83
C GLY A 195 8.43 -7.07 -26.14
N LEU A 196 8.14 -5.82 -26.46
CA LEU A 196 8.75 -4.62 -25.93
C LEU A 196 7.63 -3.73 -25.41
N ILE A 197 7.82 -3.21 -24.21
CA ILE A 197 6.93 -2.22 -23.61
C ILE A 197 7.75 -0.96 -23.37
N ARG A 198 7.19 0.20 -23.70
CA ARG A 198 7.88 1.49 -23.64
C ARG A 198 6.99 2.60 -23.12
N ASP A 199 7.63 3.59 -22.52
CA ASP A 199 7.02 4.89 -22.23
C ASP A 199 6.56 5.54 -23.55
N PRO A 200 5.29 5.96 -23.68
CA PRO A 200 4.79 6.56 -24.91
C PRO A 200 5.31 8.00 -25.09
N ILE A 201 5.86 8.62 -24.03
CA ILE A 201 6.33 10.01 -24.04
C ILE A 201 7.74 10.11 -24.64
N ASP A 202 8.71 9.33 -24.14
CA ASP A 202 10.11 9.40 -24.61
C ASP A 202 10.70 8.06 -25.07
N GLY A 203 9.89 6.99 -25.12
CA GLY A 203 10.29 5.69 -25.63
C GLY A 203 11.21 4.89 -24.70
N LYS A 204 11.48 5.36 -23.48
CA LYS A 204 12.34 4.67 -22.51
C LYS A 204 11.63 3.52 -21.81
N ASP A 205 12.42 2.66 -21.19
CA ASP A 205 12.00 1.60 -20.28
C ASP A 205 12.98 1.49 -19.11
N PHE A 206 12.75 0.50 -18.24
CA PHE A 206 13.51 0.23 -17.03
C PHE A 206 14.18 -1.16 -17.04
N GLU A 207 14.28 -1.83 -18.20
CA GLU A 207 14.80 -3.20 -18.27
C GLU A 207 16.22 -3.28 -17.70
N GLY A 208 16.46 -4.26 -16.84
CA GLY A 208 17.77 -4.52 -16.20
C GLY A 208 18.19 -3.50 -15.13
N VAL A 209 17.48 -2.39 -14.99
CA VAL A 209 17.78 -1.34 -13.99
C VAL A 209 16.69 -1.24 -12.93
N GLY A 210 15.42 -1.34 -13.32
CA GLY A 210 14.27 -1.09 -12.45
C GLY A 210 13.90 0.39 -12.36
N VAL A 211 12.73 0.64 -11.78
CA VAL A 211 12.16 1.95 -11.51
C VAL A 211 12.88 2.56 -10.32
N THR A 212 13.43 3.76 -10.52
CA THR A 212 14.05 4.54 -9.44
C THR A 212 12.94 5.31 -8.70
N PRO A 213 12.82 5.17 -7.36
CA PRO A 213 11.80 5.88 -6.59
C PRO A 213 12.08 7.39 -6.55
N ASP A 214 11.02 8.21 -6.47
CA ASP A 214 11.11 9.65 -6.25
C ASP A 214 11.67 9.97 -4.85
N LEU A 215 11.31 9.13 -3.87
CA LEU A 215 11.85 9.18 -2.51
C LEU A 215 12.40 7.80 -2.11
N ALA A 216 13.73 7.71 -2.11
CA ALA A 216 14.43 6.49 -1.72
C ALA A 216 14.45 6.31 -0.20
N VAL A 217 13.84 5.23 0.29
CA VAL A 217 13.83 4.79 1.69
C VAL A 217 13.82 3.26 1.76
N PRO A 218 14.30 2.63 2.84
CA PRO A 218 14.17 1.18 3.01
C PRO A 218 12.71 0.72 2.90
N ALA A 219 12.46 -0.42 2.25
CA ALA A 219 11.10 -0.91 2.03
C ALA A 219 10.25 -1.00 3.32
N PRO A 220 10.79 -1.41 4.49
CA PRO A 220 10.02 -1.40 5.74
C PRO A 220 9.52 -0.01 6.19
N GLU A 221 10.23 1.06 5.83
CA GLU A 221 9.93 2.43 6.24
C GLU A 221 9.02 3.17 5.24
N ALA A 222 8.88 2.65 4.01
CA ALA A 222 8.19 3.31 2.92
C ALA A 222 6.73 3.70 3.23
N LEU A 223 6.00 2.88 4.01
CA LEU A 223 4.62 3.20 4.38
C LEU A 223 4.54 4.43 5.28
N LEU A 224 5.39 4.52 6.31
CA LEU A 224 5.44 5.70 7.19
C LEU A 224 5.87 6.94 6.41
N ALA A 225 6.86 6.80 5.52
CA ALA A 225 7.31 7.88 4.64
C ALA A 225 6.17 8.38 3.72
N ALA A 226 5.38 7.46 3.16
CA ALA A 226 4.23 7.79 2.32
C ALA A 226 3.09 8.47 3.08
N GLN A 227 2.75 7.98 4.28
CA GLN A 227 1.76 8.64 5.13
C GLN A 227 2.22 10.05 5.48
N LYS A 228 3.48 10.23 5.87
CA LYS A 228 4.07 11.56 6.12
C LYS A 228 3.96 12.44 4.87
N PHE A 229 4.40 11.97 3.71
CA PHE A 229 4.33 12.72 2.45
C PHE A 229 2.92 13.22 2.14
N LEU A 230 1.90 12.34 2.26
CA LEU A 230 0.51 12.67 1.97
C LEU A 230 -0.11 13.62 3.01
N LEU A 231 0.26 13.48 4.28
CA LEU A 231 -0.31 14.26 5.38
C LEU A 231 0.32 15.64 5.51
N GLN A 232 1.62 15.77 5.29
CA GLN A 232 2.37 17.00 5.58
C GLN A 232 1.84 18.23 4.85
N SER A 233 1.55 18.12 3.55
CA SER A 233 1.03 19.26 2.78
C SER A 233 -0.34 19.72 3.30
N ARG A 234 -1.24 18.76 3.56
CA ARG A 234 -2.57 19.05 4.13
C ARG A 234 -2.48 19.63 5.54
N ALA A 235 -1.61 19.08 6.38
CA ALA A 235 -1.38 19.56 7.73
C ALA A 235 -0.86 21.01 7.74
N GLY A 236 0.07 21.34 6.84
CA GLY A 236 0.57 22.70 6.64
C GLY A 236 -0.50 23.67 6.13
N ALA A 237 -1.49 23.17 5.40
CA ALA A 237 -2.65 23.94 4.94
C ALA A 237 -3.77 24.06 6.00
N GLY A 238 -3.55 23.58 7.23
CA GLY A 238 -4.52 23.71 8.33
C GLY A 238 -5.56 22.59 8.42
N ASP A 239 -5.40 21.49 7.68
CA ASP A 239 -6.27 20.32 7.82
C ASP A 239 -6.03 19.63 9.18
N ALA A 240 -6.98 19.80 10.11
CA ALA A 240 -6.91 19.25 11.47
C ALA A 240 -6.85 17.71 11.49
N GLU A 241 -7.49 17.04 10.53
CA GLU A 241 -7.48 15.59 10.39
C GLU A 241 -6.07 15.11 10.04
N ALA A 242 -5.42 15.81 9.09
CA ALA A 242 -4.04 15.53 8.71
C ALA A 242 -3.04 15.86 9.82
N GLN A 243 -3.21 16.98 10.52
CA GLN A 243 -2.38 17.36 11.67
C GLN A 243 -2.47 16.32 12.79
N TRP A 244 -3.68 15.83 13.08
CA TRP A 244 -3.88 14.78 14.05
C TRP A 244 -3.14 13.51 13.66
N ALA A 245 -3.38 13.01 12.44
CA ALA A 245 -2.80 11.76 11.93
C ALA A 245 -1.27 11.81 11.77
N LEU A 246 -0.68 13.00 11.57
CA LEU A 246 0.76 13.14 11.35
C LEU A 246 1.60 12.86 12.61
N VAL A 247 1.07 13.13 13.80
CA VAL A 247 1.77 12.96 15.09
C VAL A 247 2.34 11.54 15.32
N PRO A 248 1.54 10.46 15.24
CA PRO A 248 2.07 9.10 15.40
C PRO A 248 3.11 8.75 14.33
N ILE A 249 2.93 9.24 13.11
CA ILE A 249 3.85 8.98 11.99
C ILE A 249 5.21 9.66 12.23
N GLU A 250 5.20 10.93 12.64
CA GLU A 250 6.44 11.65 12.97
C GLU A 250 7.15 11.01 14.15
N THR A 251 6.41 10.62 15.19
CA THR A 251 7.00 9.95 16.36
C THR A 251 7.67 8.64 15.98
N ALA A 252 7.02 7.83 15.15
CA ALA A 252 7.57 6.57 14.68
C ALA A 252 8.84 6.78 13.85
N LEU A 253 8.86 7.78 12.97
CA LEU A 253 10.02 8.10 12.13
C LEU A 253 11.19 8.71 12.91
N THR A 254 10.93 9.48 13.96
CA THR A 254 11.99 10.13 14.77
C THR A 254 12.43 9.30 15.97
N GLY A 255 11.70 8.23 16.30
CA GLY A 255 11.94 7.42 17.50
C GLY A 255 11.73 8.18 18.81
N GLN A 256 10.89 9.23 18.82
CA GLN A 256 10.69 10.14 19.97
C GLN A 256 9.49 9.74 20.86
N ALA A 257 9.20 8.44 20.92
CA ALA A 257 8.18 7.89 21.81
C ALA A 257 8.63 7.94 23.28
N ALA A 258 7.67 7.84 24.21
CA ALA A 258 7.95 7.73 25.64
C ALA A 258 8.91 6.56 25.94
N SER A 259 9.90 6.82 26.78
CA SER A 259 10.84 5.82 27.29
C SER A 259 10.17 4.89 28.31
N ALA A 260 10.82 3.76 28.60
CA ALA A 260 10.36 2.83 29.64
C ALA A 260 10.20 3.53 31.00
N ALA A 261 11.16 4.39 31.38
CA ALA A 261 11.11 5.13 32.64
C ALA A 261 9.95 6.12 32.71
N GLU A 262 9.64 6.83 31.61
CA GLU A 262 8.48 7.73 31.53
C GLU A 262 7.17 6.94 31.63
N MET A 263 7.08 5.78 30.98
CA MET A 263 5.91 4.90 31.09
C MET A 263 5.77 4.30 32.50
N ASP A 264 6.85 3.89 33.14
CA ASP A 264 6.82 3.36 34.51
C ASP A 264 6.39 4.44 35.51
N ALA A 265 6.83 5.70 35.31
CA ALA A 265 6.40 6.84 36.12
C ALA A 265 4.91 7.17 35.96
N ALA A 266 4.30 6.78 34.82
CA ALA A 266 2.88 6.99 34.55
C ALA A 266 1.96 5.94 35.20
N VAL A 267 2.50 4.79 35.62
CA VAL A 267 1.73 3.73 36.29
C VAL A 267 1.16 4.26 37.60
N GLY A 268 -0.13 4.00 37.85
CA GLY A 268 -0.81 4.45 39.06
C GLY A 268 -2.31 4.59 38.91
N ALA A 269 -2.94 5.03 40.01
CA ALA A 269 -4.36 5.33 40.09
C ALA A 269 -4.65 6.79 39.74
N TYR A 270 -5.64 6.99 38.89
CA TYR A 270 -6.19 8.29 38.51
C TYR A 270 -7.69 8.28 38.83
N GLU A 271 -8.35 9.44 38.85
CA GLU A 271 -9.78 9.56 39.17
C GLU A 271 -10.66 8.58 38.37
N GLY A 272 -10.97 7.38 38.89
CA GLY A 272 -11.76 6.35 38.20
C GLY A 272 -11.04 5.60 37.05
N ARG A 273 -9.71 5.70 36.96
CA ARG A 273 -8.88 5.02 35.94
C ARG A 273 -7.61 4.45 36.59
N THR A 274 -7.02 3.43 35.98
CA THR A 274 -5.69 2.93 36.39
C THR A 274 -4.83 2.72 35.15
N LEU A 275 -3.57 3.12 35.22
CA LEU A 275 -2.56 2.80 34.20
C LEU A 275 -1.65 1.71 34.72
N ALA A 276 -1.42 0.67 33.91
CA ALA A 276 -0.49 -0.42 34.20
C ALA A 276 0.53 -0.57 33.08
N ARG A 277 1.74 -1.05 33.38
CA ARG A 277 2.79 -1.26 32.39
C ARG A 277 2.51 -2.49 31.52
N THR A 278 2.75 -2.39 30.21
CA THR A 278 2.82 -3.53 29.29
C THR A 278 4.23 -3.68 28.71
N ALA A 279 4.47 -4.67 27.84
CA ALA A 279 5.77 -4.84 27.20
C ALA A 279 6.16 -3.62 26.34
N THR A 280 5.20 -3.05 25.61
CA THR A 280 5.44 -2.01 24.58
C THR A 280 4.78 -0.66 24.89
N GLY A 281 3.92 -0.57 25.91
CA GLY A 281 3.15 0.64 26.21
C GLY A 281 2.53 0.62 27.61
N LEU A 282 1.31 1.14 27.71
CA LEU A 282 0.51 1.11 28.93
C LEU A 282 -0.83 0.40 28.69
N ALA A 283 -1.42 -0.14 29.73
CA ALA A 283 -2.79 -0.62 29.77
C ALA A 283 -3.64 0.39 30.53
N TYR A 284 -4.67 0.91 29.87
CA TYR A 284 -5.65 1.82 30.45
C TYR A 284 -6.86 1.03 30.93
N HIS A 285 -7.07 1.02 32.24
CA HIS A 285 -8.25 0.44 32.87
C HIS A 285 -9.26 1.53 33.18
N TRP A 286 -10.47 1.45 32.63
CA TRP A 286 -11.57 2.31 33.05
C TRP A 286 -12.49 1.53 33.99
N ARG A 287 -12.23 1.69 35.29
CA ARG A 287 -12.89 0.92 36.35
C ARG A 287 -12.78 -0.58 36.03
N ASP A 288 -13.88 -1.30 36.13
CA ASP A 288 -14.07 -2.72 35.85
C ASP A 288 -14.65 -3.00 34.46
N ARG A 289 -14.80 -1.98 33.61
CA ARG A 289 -15.57 -2.09 32.35
C ARG A 289 -14.75 -2.63 31.20
N PHE A 290 -13.58 -2.05 30.97
CA PHE A 290 -12.70 -2.44 29.87
C PHE A 290 -11.25 -2.03 30.11
N VAL A 291 -10.38 -2.67 29.32
CA VAL A 291 -8.95 -2.38 29.25
C VAL A 291 -8.60 -2.07 27.80
N LEU A 292 -7.86 -0.98 27.57
CA LEU A 292 -7.37 -0.59 26.25
C LEU A 292 -5.85 -0.47 26.29
N ALA A 293 -5.16 -0.89 25.23
CA ALA A 293 -3.75 -0.59 25.09
C ALA A 293 -3.55 0.90 24.74
N LEU A 294 -2.53 1.49 25.35
CA LEU A 294 -2.04 2.83 25.06
C LEU A 294 -0.65 2.73 24.44
N GLU A 295 -0.52 3.24 23.22
CA GLU A 295 0.73 3.22 22.45
C GLU A 295 1.39 4.59 22.50
N PRO A 296 2.68 4.70 22.86
CA PRO A 296 3.35 5.98 22.95
C PRO A 296 3.55 6.60 21.56
N ILE A 297 2.97 7.79 21.36
CA ILE A 297 3.04 8.60 20.14
C ILE A 297 3.63 9.99 20.43
N GLY A 298 4.52 10.02 21.42
CA GLY A 298 5.26 11.17 21.91
C GLY A 298 5.76 10.88 23.32
N LYS A 299 6.52 11.80 23.91
CA LYS A 299 7.05 11.66 25.28
C LYS A 299 5.95 11.51 26.34
N ASP A 300 4.91 12.33 26.21
CA ASP A 300 3.79 12.38 27.14
C ASP A 300 2.46 12.04 26.49
N LEU A 301 2.44 11.59 25.23
CA LEU A 301 1.21 11.43 24.45
C LEU A 301 1.05 9.99 23.99
N PHE A 302 -0.17 9.46 24.15
CA PHE A 302 -0.49 8.06 23.89
C PHE A 302 -1.74 7.94 22.99
N ALA A 303 -1.63 7.15 21.93
CA ALA A 303 -2.75 6.70 21.12
C ALA A 303 -3.52 5.62 21.88
N VAL A 304 -4.82 5.52 21.60
CA VAL A 304 -5.71 4.57 22.27
C VAL A 304 -6.07 3.48 21.28
N GLN A 305 -5.90 2.22 21.68
CA GLN A 305 -6.28 1.09 20.85
C GLN A 305 -7.75 1.15 20.46
N GLY A 306 -8.03 1.03 19.17
CA GLY A 306 -9.38 0.93 18.62
C GLY A 306 -10.12 2.24 18.44
N THR A 307 -9.49 3.40 18.69
CA THR A 307 -10.11 4.71 18.42
C THR A 307 -9.04 5.78 18.13
N ASP A 308 -9.33 6.64 17.16
CA ASP A 308 -8.54 7.83 16.84
C ASP A 308 -9.21 9.13 17.32
N ASP A 309 -10.38 9.06 17.95
CA ASP A 309 -11.18 10.22 18.39
C ASP A 309 -10.50 11.02 19.51
N TYR A 310 -9.67 10.36 20.31
CA TYR A 310 -8.95 10.97 21.41
C TYR A 310 -7.65 10.25 21.73
N ARG A 311 -6.77 10.97 22.44
CA ARG A 311 -5.48 10.53 22.95
C ARG A 311 -5.41 10.79 24.45
N PHE A 312 -4.45 10.17 25.11
CA PHE A 312 -4.12 10.49 26.49
C PHE A 312 -2.78 11.21 26.57
N ARG A 313 -2.74 12.30 27.33
CA ARG A 313 -1.54 13.05 27.64
C ARG A 313 -1.22 12.95 29.13
N LEU A 314 0.02 12.67 29.50
CA LEU A 314 0.48 12.79 30.88
C LEU A 314 0.65 14.26 31.24
N VAL A 315 0.10 14.64 32.39
CA VAL A 315 0.25 15.98 32.96
C VAL A 315 1.34 15.91 34.01
N HIS A 316 2.28 16.86 33.98
CA HIS A 316 3.39 16.92 34.92
C HIS A 316 3.33 18.18 35.78
N GLU A 317 3.58 18.02 37.07
CA GLU A 317 3.79 19.12 38.02
C GLU A 317 5.09 18.86 38.79
N ASN A 318 5.98 19.85 38.83
CA ASN A 318 7.29 19.75 39.49
C ASN A 318 8.12 18.52 39.05
N GLY A 319 8.01 18.14 37.77
CA GLY A 319 8.73 17.00 37.18
C GLY A 319 8.17 15.62 37.54
N ARG A 320 6.96 15.55 38.11
CA ARG A 320 6.25 14.29 38.38
C ARG A 320 4.91 14.27 37.67
N VAL A 321 4.50 13.08 37.22
CA VAL A 321 3.17 12.88 36.64
C VAL A 321 2.11 13.15 37.71
N SER A 322 1.29 14.18 37.51
CA SER A 322 0.23 14.63 38.42
C SER A 322 -1.18 14.32 37.90
N GLY A 323 -1.31 13.94 36.63
CA GLY A 323 -2.62 13.61 36.06
C GLY A 323 -2.56 13.02 34.66
N LEU A 324 -3.73 12.64 34.18
CA LEU A 324 -3.97 12.06 32.86
C LEU A 324 -5.02 12.93 32.14
N GLU A 325 -4.60 13.64 31.10
CA GLU A 325 -5.48 14.47 30.27
C GLU A 325 -5.96 13.67 29.06
N ARG A 326 -7.27 13.55 28.89
CA ARG A 326 -7.86 13.11 27.64
C ARG A 326 -7.96 14.29 26.68
N VAL A 327 -7.44 14.12 25.48
CA VAL A 327 -7.42 15.13 24.42
C VAL A 327 -8.21 14.60 23.24
N TRP A 328 -9.31 15.25 22.89
CA TRP A 328 -10.11 14.85 21.73
C TRP A 328 -9.62 15.56 20.47
N LYS A 329 -9.90 14.94 19.33
CA LYS A 329 -9.68 15.49 17.99
C LYS A 329 -10.38 16.83 17.78
N SER A 330 -11.54 17.02 18.42
CA SER A 330 -12.29 18.29 18.42
C SER A 330 -11.63 19.42 19.21
N GLY A 331 -10.52 19.15 19.90
CA GLY A 331 -9.82 20.10 20.77
C GLY A 331 -10.35 20.13 22.21
N LYS A 332 -11.46 19.44 22.51
CA LYS A 332 -11.94 19.25 23.90
C LYS A 332 -10.84 18.57 24.73
N ARG A 333 -10.76 18.93 26.00
CA ARG A 333 -9.85 18.31 26.98
C ARG A 333 -10.54 18.04 28.30
N GLU A 334 -10.09 17.01 29.01
CA GLU A 334 -10.59 16.62 30.33
C GLU A 334 -9.45 15.97 31.10
N THR A 335 -9.15 16.48 32.29
CA THR A 335 -8.03 16.02 33.11
C THR A 335 -8.52 15.18 34.29
N TYR A 336 -7.81 14.09 34.54
CA TYR A 336 -8.05 13.19 35.66
C TYR A 336 -6.85 13.25 36.60
N ARG A 337 -7.08 13.67 37.83
CA ARG A 337 -5.99 13.79 38.81
C ARG A 337 -5.45 12.42 39.19
N ARG A 338 -4.13 12.36 39.39
CA ARG A 338 -3.48 11.22 40.02
C ARG A 338 -3.88 11.16 41.50
N LEU A 339 -4.03 9.94 42.02
CA LEU A 339 -4.54 9.68 43.37
C LEU A 339 -3.50 9.07 44.33
N ASP A 340 -2.35 8.64 43.80
CA ASP A 340 -1.28 7.97 44.54
C ASP A 340 0.06 8.71 44.53
#